data_AF-F2NXZ4-F1
#
_entry.id   AF-F2NXZ4-F1
#
_cell.length_a   1.000
_cell.length_b   1.000
_cell.length_c   1.000
_cell.angle_alpha   90.00
_cell.angle_beta   90.00
_cell.angle_gamma   90.00
#
_symmetry.space_group_name_H-M   'P 1'
#
loop_
_entity.id
_entity.type
_entity.pdbx_description
1 polymer ?
#
loop_
_entity_poly.entity_id
_entity_poly.type
_entity_poly.pdbx_seq_one_letter_code
_entity_poly.pdbx_strand_id
1 'polypeptide(L)'
;MRASFFICIAGIAAYLCVLFFYCMKISAKKNAMKKEDKKIQKASASFVSSLLLCALVEVLPILIPLKTYVIVIVCLCGIFGSYLVLKERFEKL
;
A
#
# COMPACT_ATOMS: atom_id res chain seq x y z
N MET A 1 -15.98 17.11 -12.58
CA MET A 1 -14.67 16.72 -13.13
C MET A 1 -13.50 17.14 -12.24
N ARG A 2 -13.35 18.43 -11.86
CA ARG A 2 -12.20 18.89 -11.05
C ARG A 2 -12.07 18.22 -9.67
N ALA A 3 -13.17 18.08 -8.92
CA ALA A 3 -13.14 17.47 -7.58
C ALA A 3 -12.69 15.99 -7.60
N SER A 4 -13.15 15.20 -8.57
CA SER A 4 -12.74 13.79 -8.72
C SER A 4 -11.24 13.65 -8.97
N PHE A 5 -10.65 14.54 -9.75
CA PHE A 5 -9.21 14.54 -10.03
C PHE A 5 -8.37 14.82 -8.77
N PHE A 6 -8.76 15.82 -7.97
CA PHE A 6 -8.09 16.10 -6.70
C PHE A 6 -8.21 14.95 -5.70
N ILE A 7 -9.35 14.25 -5.68
CA ILE A 7 -9.55 13.08 -4.81
C ILE A 7 -8.65 11.92 -5.22
N CYS A 8 -8.51 11.63 -6.52
CA CYS A 8 -7.59 10.60 -7.00
C CYS A 8 -6.13 10.91 -6.63
N ILE A 9 -5.69 12.17 -6.79
CA ILE A 9 -4.34 12.59 -6.41
C ILE A 9 -4.13 12.44 -4.90
N ALA A 10 -5.11 12.87 -4.09
CA ALA A 10 -5.04 12.73 -2.64
C ALA A 10 -4.99 11.25 -2.21
N GLY A 11 -5.77 10.38 -2.86
CA GLY A 11 -5.75 8.93 -2.63
C GLY A 11 -4.38 8.32 -2.92
N ILE A 12 -3.80 8.62 -4.10
CA ILE A 12 -2.46 8.16 -4.48
C ILE A 12 -1.40 8.68 -3.53
N ALA A 13 -1.45 9.95 -3.15
CA ALA A 13 -0.51 10.54 -2.20
C ALA A 13 -0.57 9.82 -0.84
N ALA A 14 -1.78 9.58 -0.32
CA ALA A 14 -1.97 8.85 0.92
C ALA A 14 -1.47 7.40 0.83
N TYR A 15 -1.77 6.70 -0.27
CA TYR A 15 -1.26 5.36 -0.55
C TYR A 15 0.28 5.32 -0.54
N LEU A 16 0.92 6.26 -1.25
CA LEU A 16 2.38 6.36 -1.30
C LEU A 16 2.98 6.67 0.07
N CYS A 17 2.34 7.52 0.88
CA CYS A 17 2.77 7.80 2.25
C CYS A 17 2.75 6.54 3.13
N VAL A 18 1.66 5.74 3.08
CA VAL A 18 1.56 4.48 3.83
C VAL A 18 2.65 3.50 3.38
N LEU A 19 2.84 3.37 2.07
CA LEU A 19 3.81 2.45 1.49
C LEU A 19 5.24 2.85 1.87
N PHE A 20 5.58 4.12 1.78
CA PHE A 20 6.88 4.65 2.17
C PHE A 20 7.16 4.44 3.66
N PHE A 21 6.21 4.79 4.53
CA PHE A 21 6.35 4.66 5.97
C PHE A 21 6.59 3.21 6.41
N TYR A 22 5.80 2.26 5.88
CA TYR A 22 5.98 0.84 6.20
C TYR A 22 7.22 0.23 5.54
N CYS A 23 7.59 0.65 4.33
CA CYS A 23 8.84 0.23 3.70
C CYS A 23 10.06 0.65 4.53
N MET A 24 10.08 1.88 5.05
CA MET A 24 11.13 2.34 5.97
C MET A 24 11.18 1.48 7.25
N LYS A 25 10.04 1.23 7.90
CA LYS A 25 9.96 0.40 9.11
C LYS A 25 10.41 -1.04 8.86
N ILE A 26 9.96 -1.65 7.77
CA ILE A 26 10.34 -3.01 7.37
C ILE A 26 11.83 -3.07 7.06
N SER A 27 12.38 -2.08 6.36
CA SER A 27 13.80 -2.01 6.04
C SER A 27 14.65 -1.87 7.30
N ALA A 28 14.25 -0.99 8.23
CA ALA A 28 14.93 -0.83 9.52
C ALA A 28 14.92 -2.13 10.33
N LYS A 29 13.77 -2.81 10.43
CA LYS A 29 13.64 -4.09 11.14
C LYS A 29 14.48 -5.21 10.49
N LYS A 30 14.48 -5.30 9.16
CA LYS A 30 15.34 -6.23 8.42
C LYS A 30 16.82 -5.98 8.66
N ASN A 31 17.24 -4.72 8.68
CA ASN A 31 18.64 -4.34 8.93
C ASN A 31 19.06 -4.67 10.37
N ALA A 32 18.16 -4.50 11.35
CA ALA A 32 18.40 -4.92 12.73
C ALA A 32 18.57 -6.45 12.82
N MET A 33 17.67 -7.23 12.21
CA MET A 33 17.76 -8.70 12.20
C MET A 33 19.01 -9.22 11.50
N LYS A 34 19.44 -8.55 10.42
CA LYS A 34 20.69 -8.87 9.73
C LYS A 34 21.91 -8.68 10.62
N LYS A 35 21.91 -7.66 11.49
CA LYS A 35 22.99 -7.44 12.47
C LYS A 35 23.02 -8.50 13.57
N GLU A 36 21.87 -9.10 13.86
CA GLU A 36 21.72 -10.17 14.86
C GLU A 36 21.87 -11.59 14.27
N ASP A 37 22.29 -11.72 13.00
CA ASP A 37 22.37 -13.00 12.26
C ASP A 37 21.04 -13.81 12.25
N LYS A 38 19.91 -13.14 12.46
CA LYS A 38 18.59 -13.76 12.45
C LYS A 38 18.15 -14.05 11.02
N LYS A 39 17.58 -15.24 10.79
CA LYS A 39 17.02 -15.63 9.48
C LYS A 39 15.92 -14.66 9.05
N ILE A 40 16.18 -13.89 8.00
CA ILE A 40 15.18 -13.02 7.38
C ILE A 40 14.24 -13.89 6.57
N GLN A 41 13.00 -14.03 7.01
CA GLN A 41 11.98 -14.74 6.25
C GLN A 41 11.74 -14.02 4.93
N LYS A 42 11.78 -14.69 3.77
CA LYS A 42 11.52 -14.05 2.46
C LYS A 42 10.06 -13.57 2.40
N ALA A 43 9.78 -12.51 1.65
CA ALA A 43 8.39 -12.12 1.41
C ALA A 43 7.68 -13.23 0.60
N SER A 44 6.48 -13.61 1.03
CA SER A 44 5.65 -14.55 0.26
C SER A 44 5.25 -13.91 -1.07
N ALA A 45 5.15 -14.70 -2.14
CA ALA A 45 4.66 -14.21 -3.44
C ALA A 45 3.27 -13.55 -3.32
N SER A 46 2.42 -14.08 -2.44
CA SER A 46 1.10 -13.53 -2.12
C SER A 46 1.18 -12.08 -1.63
N PHE A 47 2.21 -11.69 -0.88
CA PHE A 47 2.40 -10.31 -0.41
C PHE A 47 2.65 -9.33 -1.56
N VAL A 48 3.45 -9.74 -2.56
CA VAL A 48 3.75 -8.93 -3.73
C VAL A 48 2.49 -8.79 -4.60
N SER A 49 1.77 -9.88 -4.82
CA SER A 49 0.52 -9.87 -5.58
C SER A 49 -0.54 -8.99 -4.92
N SER A 50 -0.70 -9.03 -3.59
CA SER A 50 -1.66 -8.18 -2.87
C SER A 50 -1.32 -6.70 -2.96
N LEU A 51 -0.05 -6.32 -2.86
CA LEU A 51 0.38 -4.92 -3.04
C LEU A 51 0.14 -4.45 -4.48
N LEU A 52 0.44 -5.29 -5.46
CA LEU A 52 0.17 -4.98 -6.87
C LEU A 52 -1.32 -4.76 -7.12
N LEU A 53 -2.17 -5.59 -6.50
CA LEU A 53 -3.62 -5.46 -6.59
C LEU A 53 -4.10 -4.14 -5.97
N CYS A 54 -3.58 -3.75 -4.80
CA CYS A 54 -3.93 -2.48 -4.17
C CYS A 54 -3.49 -1.28 -5.03
N ALA A 55 -2.32 -1.34 -5.67
CA ALA A 55 -1.89 -0.31 -6.61
C ALA A 55 -2.81 -0.20 -7.84
N LEU A 56 -3.28 -1.33 -8.39
CA LEU A 56 -4.23 -1.33 -9.50
C LEU A 56 -5.57 -0.71 -9.11
N VAL A 57 -6.04 -1.00 -7.89
CA VAL A 57 -7.29 -0.43 -7.33
C VAL A 57 -7.19 1.09 -7.21
N GLU A 58 -6.05 1.66 -6.83
CA GLU A 58 -5.82 3.12 -6.78
C GLU A 58 -5.77 3.79 -8.16
N VAL A 59 -5.33 3.07 -9.20
CA VAL A 59 -5.22 3.60 -10.57
C VAL A 59 -6.55 3.49 -11.34
N LEU A 60 -7.42 2.56 -10.93
CA LEU A 60 -8.71 2.31 -11.58
C LEU A 60 -9.59 3.58 -11.73
N PRO A 61 -9.72 4.47 -10.72
CA PRO A 61 -10.50 5.70 -10.84
C PRO A 61 -9.96 6.74 -11.82
N ILE A 62 -8.69 6.60 -12.24
CA ILE A 62 -8.07 7.45 -13.28
C ILE A 62 -8.40 6.92 -14.67
N LEU A 63 -8.40 5.58 -14.81
CA LEU A 63 -8.69 4.91 -16.07
C LEU A 63 -10.18 4.93 -16.43
N ILE A 64 -11.05 4.84 -15.42
CA ILE A 64 -12.50 4.74 -15.59
C ILE A 64 -13.18 5.90 -14.86
N PRO A 65 -14.01 6.71 -15.54
CA PRO A 65 -14.75 7.79 -14.91
C PRO A 65 -15.83 7.23 -13.98
N LEU A 66 -15.52 7.16 -12.68
CA LEU A 66 -16.44 6.73 -11.64
C LEU A 66 -17.09 7.93 -10.95
N LYS A 67 -18.24 7.70 -10.30
CA LYS A 67 -18.86 8.70 -9.43
C LYS A 67 -17.95 8.98 -8.22
N THR A 68 -17.90 10.23 -7.77
CA THR A 68 -16.95 10.70 -6.75
C THR A 68 -16.96 9.88 -5.47
N TYR A 69 -18.12 9.44 -4.97
CA TYR A 69 -18.21 8.59 -3.78
C TYR A 69 -17.59 7.20 -3.99
N VAL A 70 -17.69 6.65 -5.21
CA VAL A 70 -17.07 5.37 -5.57
C VAL A 70 -15.56 5.51 -5.55
N ILE A 71 -15.03 6.61 -6.09
CA ILE A 71 -13.59 6.92 -6.08
C ILE A 71 -13.07 6.93 -4.63
N VAL A 72 -13.75 7.63 -3.73
CA VAL A 72 -13.36 7.72 -2.32
C VAL A 72 -13.32 6.32 -1.68
N ILE A 73 -14.36 5.51 -1.87
CA ILE A 73 -14.42 4.14 -1.32
C ILE A 73 -13.28 3.28 -1.89
N VAL A 74 -13.03 3.35 -3.19
CA VAL A 74 -11.98 2.58 -3.88
C VAL A 74 -10.59 2.94 -3.36
N CYS A 75 -10.27 4.24 -3.25
CA CYS A 75 -9.01 4.69 -2.66
C CYS A 75 -8.89 4.27 -1.19
N LEU A 76 -9.95 4.38 -0.39
CA LEU A 76 -9.93 3.90 0.99
C LEU A 76 -9.61 2.40 1.06
N CYS A 77 -10.23 1.58 0.22
CA CYS A 77 -9.94 0.15 0.14
C CYS A 77 -8.49 -0.13 -0.26
N GLY A 78 -7.93 0.59 -1.23
CA GLY A 78 -6.52 0.46 -1.64
C GLY A 78 -5.55 0.79 -0.50
N ILE A 79 -5.78 1.91 0.19
CA ILE A 79 -4.98 2.35 1.34
C ILE A 79 -5.07 1.34 2.51
N PHE A 80 -6.28 0.96 2.92
CA PHE A 80 -6.48 0.02 4.03
C PHE A 80 -5.96 -1.38 3.71
N GLY A 81 -6.15 -1.85 2.47
CA GLY A 81 -5.62 -3.14 2.01
C GLY A 81 -4.09 -3.17 2.09
N SER A 82 -3.43 -2.15 1.53
CA SER A 82 -1.97 -2.00 1.65
C SER A 82 -1.50 -1.91 3.10
N TYR A 83 -2.19 -1.14 3.93
CA TYR A 83 -1.89 -1.01 5.34
C TYR A 83 -1.92 -2.37 6.06
N LEU A 84 -2.98 -3.17 5.86
CA LEU A 84 -3.11 -4.50 6.47
C LEU A 84 -2.00 -5.44 6.01
N VAL A 85 -1.76 -5.51 4.70
CA VAL A 85 -0.72 -6.36 4.11
C VAL A 85 0.67 -6.00 4.63
N LEU A 86 0.98 -4.70 4.70
CA LEU A 86 2.25 -4.18 5.21
C LEU A 86 2.41 -4.39 6.72
N LYS A 87 1.34 -4.23 7.49
CA LYS A 87 1.30 -4.50 8.93
C LYS A 87 1.55 -5.97 9.23
N GLU A 88 0.82 -6.88 8.59
CA GLU A 88 1.03 -8.31 8.74
C GLU A 88 2.47 -8.71 8.41
N ARG A 89 3.05 -8.11 7.36
CA ARG A 89 4.44 -8.39 6.99
C ARG A 89 5.42 -7.87 8.02
N PHE A 90 5.14 -6.73 8.63
CA PHE A 90 5.97 -6.18 9.70
C PHE A 90 5.89 -7.02 10.99
N GLU A 91 4.75 -7.62 11.31
CA GLU A 91 4.56 -8.52 12.44
C GLU A 91 5.24 -9.89 12.24
N LYS A 92 5.23 -10.40 11.01
CA LYS A 92 5.92 -11.65 10.63
C LYS A 92 7.44 -11.52 10.47
N LEU A 93 7.96 -10.29 10.40
CA LEU A 93 9.39 -10.00 10.44
C LEU A 93 9.85 -10.00 11.88
#